data_AF-A0A3B3YLF7-F1
#
_entry.id   AF-A0A3B3YLF7-F1
#
_cell.length_a   1.000
_cell.length_b   1.000
_cell.length_c   1.000
_cell.angle_alpha   90.00
_cell.angle_beta   90.00
_cell.angle_gamma   90.00
#
_symmetry.space_group_name_H-M   'P 1'
#
loop_
_entity.id
_entity.type
_entity.pdbx_description
1 polymer ?
#
loop_
_entity_poly.entity_id
_entity_poly.type
_entity_poly.pdbx_seq_one_letter_code
_entity_poly.pdbx_strand_id
1 'polypeptide(L)'
;KIISPFASPLFGRCVVTVQLSDEELAADDRGVDYFLLFAGSTQRHLTSTLRSSHDTLQALCPAHDCCEVVLVTLCSATQTPSRDPEDPAPCPGCVAPLAEHRFSFVQDLAFDMAQFLVSTAGRADGLDGALLLDECQIPVQECERLDENLALALHHLVLPPGWSLMGSKQANSTGDPQETLLHFSARRGLSRVTRFLLRQPGAREALRLVNKEGHTPAAVATQRGHEHLRELLTK
;
A
#
# COMPACT_ATOMS: atom_id res chain seq x y z
N LYS A 1 27.59 -3.32 -6.59
CA LYS A 1 26.25 -2.70 -6.55
C LYS A 1 25.51 -3.23 -5.34
N ILE A 2 24.88 -2.34 -4.58
CA ILE A 2 24.08 -2.72 -3.40
C ILE A 2 22.67 -2.24 -3.66
N ILE A 3 21.70 -3.16 -3.52
CA ILE A 3 20.26 -2.84 -3.55
C ILE A 3 19.73 -2.94 -2.12
N SER A 4 19.04 -1.90 -1.66
CA SER A 4 18.44 -1.84 -0.32
C SER A 4 17.06 -1.17 -0.35
N PRO A 5 16.07 -1.64 0.43
CA PRO A 5 16.09 -2.85 1.23
C PRO A 5 16.01 -4.12 0.36
N PHE A 6 16.10 -5.29 1.00
CA PHE A 6 16.02 -6.60 0.35
C PHE A 6 14.62 -7.23 0.39
N ALA A 7 13.62 -6.50 0.90
CA ALA A 7 12.24 -6.97 0.98
C ALA A 7 11.23 -5.81 0.91
N SER A 8 10.00 -6.12 0.48
CA SER A 8 8.85 -5.21 0.51
C SER A 8 7.57 -5.97 0.85
N PRO A 9 6.58 -5.33 1.48
CA PRO A 9 5.22 -5.84 1.53
C PRO A 9 4.64 -6.08 0.13
N LEU A 10 3.64 -6.96 0.04
CA LEU A 10 2.91 -7.28 -1.21
C LEU A 10 2.32 -6.06 -1.90
N PHE A 11 1.86 -5.05 -1.16
CA PHE A 11 1.31 -3.83 -1.74
C PHE A 11 2.39 -2.85 -2.28
N GLY A 12 3.68 -3.21 -2.19
CA GLY A 12 4.79 -2.44 -2.74
C GLY A 12 5.05 -1.12 -2.00
N ARG A 13 5.43 -0.08 -2.77
CA ARG A 13 5.71 1.31 -2.34
C ARG A 13 6.94 1.50 -1.44
N CYS A 14 7.68 0.44 -1.16
CA CYS A 14 9.01 0.55 -0.60
C CYS A 14 9.93 1.28 -1.59
N VAL A 15 10.75 2.23 -1.10
CA VAL A 15 11.78 2.88 -1.92
C VAL A 15 12.99 1.97 -1.96
N VAL A 16 13.30 1.45 -3.14
CA VAL A 16 14.49 0.65 -3.42
C VAL A 16 15.60 1.59 -3.86
N THR A 17 16.71 1.58 -3.13
CA THR A 17 17.93 2.32 -3.42
C THR A 17 18.95 1.39 -4.08
N VAL A 18 19.66 1.91 -5.08
CA VAL A 18 20.71 1.19 -5.79
C VAL A 18 21.96 2.06 -5.83
N GLN A 19 23.07 1.52 -5.33
CA GLN A 19 24.39 2.15 -5.43
C GLN A 19 25.11 1.70 -6.70
N LEU A 20 25.40 2.66 -7.57
CA LEU A 20 26.20 2.50 -8.78
C LEU A 20 27.69 2.37 -8.43
N SER A 21 28.45 1.69 -9.30
CA SER A 21 29.92 1.67 -9.23
C SER A 21 30.52 2.70 -10.17
N ASP A 22 31.83 2.94 -10.04
CA ASP A 22 32.57 3.91 -10.87
C ASP A 22 32.42 3.65 -12.38
N GLU A 23 32.27 2.39 -12.80
CA GLU A 23 32.04 2.01 -14.20
C GLU A 23 30.71 2.55 -14.74
N GLU A 24 29.64 2.52 -13.94
CA GLU A 24 28.33 3.05 -14.33
C GLU A 24 28.29 4.58 -14.27
N LEU A 25 29.00 5.18 -13.32
CA LEU A 25 29.13 6.63 -13.23
C LEU A 25 29.77 7.19 -14.49
N ALA A 26 30.84 6.55 -14.97
CA ALA A 26 31.49 6.94 -16.23
C ALA A 26 30.63 6.68 -17.49
N ALA A 27 29.61 5.82 -17.37
CA ALA A 27 28.65 5.58 -18.45
C ALA A 27 27.50 6.60 -18.45
N ASP A 28 27.05 7.08 -17.28
CA ASP A 28 25.92 8.01 -17.12
C ASP A 28 26.13 9.35 -17.83
N ASP A 29 27.38 9.84 -17.91
CA ASP A 29 27.75 11.04 -18.69
C ASP A 29 27.36 10.94 -20.18
N ARG A 30 26.99 9.75 -20.67
CA ARG A 30 26.54 9.48 -22.05
C ARG A 30 25.02 9.44 -22.23
N GLY A 31 24.22 9.84 -21.24
CA GLY A 31 22.75 9.87 -21.34
C GLY A 31 22.14 8.47 -21.26
N VAL A 32 22.41 7.77 -20.16
CA VAL A 32 21.94 6.40 -19.90
C VAL A 32 20.74 6.43 -18.97
N ASP A 33 19.65 5.76 -19.34
CA ASP A 33 18.50 5.57 -18.46
C ASP A 33 18.62 4.25 -17.70
N TYR A 34 18.31 4.25 -16.40
CA TYR A 34 18.36 3.05 -15.56
C TYR A 34 16.97 2.60 -15.13
N PHE A 35 16.74 1.29 -15.16
CA PHE A 35 15.49 0.64 -14.80
C PHE A 35 15.72 -0.55 -13.87
N LEU A 36 14.72 -0.86 -13.05
CA LEU A 36 14.67 -2.09 -12.26
C LEU A 36 13.60 -3.03 -12.82
N LEU A 37 14.01 -4.23 -13.19
CA LEU A 37 13.12 -5.32 -13.56
C LEU A 37 12.96 -6.28 -12.38
N PHE A 38 11.77 -6.35 -11.80
CA PHE A 38 11.37 -7.35 -10.80
C PHE A 38 10.76 -8.54 -11.53
N ALA A 39 11.35 -9.73 -11.40
CA ALA A 39 10.85 -10.95 -12.03
C ALA A 39 10.52 -12.02 -10.99
N GLY A 40 9.23 -12.24 -10.77
CA GLY A 40 8.68 -13.30 -9.92
C GLY A 40 8.13 -14.47 -10.73
N SER A 41 7.49 -15.41 -10.04
CA SER A 41 6.90 -16.61 -10.65
C SER A 41 5.64 -16.33 -11.45
N THR A 42 4.85 -15.35 -11.01
CA THR A 42 3.54 -14.96 -11.60
C THR A 42 3.61 -13.64 -12.35
N GLN A 43 4.50 -12.73 -11.96
CA GLN A 43 4.54 -11.35 -12.46
C GLN A 43 5.95 -10.86 -12.79
N ARG A 44 6.03 -9.93 -13.75
CA ARG A 44 7.23 -9.17 -14.07
C ARG A 44 6.89 -7.68 -14.13
N HIS A 45 7.66 -6.86 -13.43
CA HIS A 45 7.43 -5.42 -13.32
C HIS A 45 8.69 -4.64 -13.68
N LEU A 46 8.56 -3.62 -14.51
CA LEU A 46 9.65 -2.72 -14.87
C LEU A 46 9.38 -1.34 -14.26
N THR A 47 10.32 -0.83 -13.48
CA THR A 47 10.23 0.48 -12.82
C THR A 47 11.39 1.38 -13.26
N SER A 48 11.10 2.62 -13.64
CA SER A 48 12.12 3.65 -13.88
C SER A 48 12.78 4.07 -12.58
N THR A 49 14.08 4.34 -12.64
CA THR A 49 14.82 4.90 -11.49
C THR A 49 14.90 6.41 -11.55
N LEU A 50 15.09 7.04 -10.39
CA LEU A 50 15.38 8.46 -10.21
C LEU A 50 16.72 8.59 -9.50
N ARG A 51 17.62 9.44 -10.01
CA ARG A 51 18.91 9.71 -9.38
C ARG A 51 18.73 10.65 -8.20
N SER A 52 19.00 10.19 -6.98
CA SER A 52 18.90 10.99 -5.75
C SER A 52 20.23 11.62 -5.33
N SER A 53 21.36 11.02 -5.72
CA SER A 53 22.72 11.54 -5.52
C SER A 53 23.62 11.12 -6.70
N HIS A 54 24.89 11.53 -6.67
CA HIS A 54 25.86 11.16 -7.72
C HIS A 54 25.90 9.64 -8.01
N ASP A 55 25.83 8.80 -6.97
CA ASP A 55 25.97 7.35 -7.01
C ASP A 55 24.70 6.56 -6.67
N THR A 56 23.63 7.23 -6.25
CA THR A 56 22.42 6.56 -5.74
C THR A 56 21.24 6.78 -6.65
N LEU A 57 20.66 5.67 -7.10
CA LEU A 57 19.38 5.59 -7.77
C LEU A 57 18.29 5.17 -6.79
N GLN A 58 17.06 5.62 -7.02
CA GLN A 58 15.88 5.26 -6.26
C GLN A 58 14.75 4.82 -7.19
N ALA A 59 14.01 3.79 -6.82
CA ALA A 59 12.81 3.37 -7.54
C ALA A 59 11.74 2.92 -6.55
N LEU A 60 10.48 3.11 -6.91
CA LEU A 60 9.36 2.58 -6.12
C LEU A 60 9.16 1.10 -6.44
N CYS A 61 9.20 0.27 -5.39
CA CYS A 61 8.89 -1.14 -5.50
C CYS A 61 7.42 -1.30 -5.96
N PRO A 62 7.16 -2.11 -7.01
CA PRO A 62 5.81 -2.39 -7.47
C PRO A 62 5.04 -3.22 -6.43
N ALA A 63 3.72 -3.24 -6.54
CA ALA A 63 2.92 -4.25 -5.86
C ALA A 63 3.13 -5.63 -6.51
N HIS A 64 2.95 -6.68 -5.73
CA HIS A 64 3.17 -8.06 -6.11
C HIS A 64 2.07 -8.95 -5.53
N ASP A 65 1.68 -10.00 -6.24
CA ASP A 65 0.46 -10.77 -5.92
C ASP A 65 0.65 -11.92 -4.92
N CYS A 66 1.90 -12.29 -4.61
CA CYS A 66 2.19 -13.41 -3.73
C CYS A 66 3.50 -13.24 -2.95
N CYS A 67 3.63 -13.96 -1.84
CA CYS A 67 4.88 -13.97 -1.08
C CYS A 67 5.89 -14.88 -1.75
N GLU A 68 6.97 -14.30 -2.26
CA GLU A 68 8.05 -15.05 -2.89
C GLU A 68 9.35 -14.25 -2.92
N VAL A 69 10.44 -14.92 -3.28
CA VAL A 69 11.70 -14.24 -3.59
C VAL A 69 11.80 -14.06 -5.09
N VAL A 70 11.85 -12.80 -5.53
CA VAL A 70 11.99 -12.41 -6.94
C VAL A 70 13.43 -12.06 -7.27
N LEU A 71 13.73 -12.04 -8.57
CA LEU A 71 14.99 -11.54 -9.10
C LEU A 71 14.83 -10.08 -9.54
N VAL A 72 15.60 -9.17 -8.96
CA VAL A 72 15.63 -7.75 -9.33
C VAL A 72 16.87 -7.49 -10.16
N THR A 73 16.67 -7.09 -11.42
CA THR A 73 17.75 -6.79 -12.37
C THR A 73 17.84 -5.29 -12.59
N LEU A 74 19.01 -4.71 -12.34
CA LEU A 74 19.32 -3.35 -12.80
C LEU A 74 19.65 -3.41 -14.28
N CYS A 75 18.91 -2.66 -15.10
CA CYS A 75 19.14 -2.55 -16.53
C CYS A 75 19.53 -1.11 -16.89
N SER A 76 20.47 -0.94 -17.80
CA SER A 76 20.69 0.33 -18.50
C SER A 76 20.03 0.29 -19.86
N ALA A 77 19.53 1.44 -20.31
CA ALA A 77 19.08 1.67 -21.67
C ALA A 77 19.82 2.89 -22.23
N THR A 78 20.37 2.74 -23.43
CA THR A 78 21.05 3.84 -24.14
C THR A 78 20.30 4.18 -25.39
N GLN A 79 19.96 5.46 -25.56
CA GLN A 79 19.44 5.95 -26.83
C GLN A 79 20.65 6.26 -27.73
N THR A 80 20.86 5.44 -28.76
CA THR A 80 21.84 5.78 -29.79
C THR A 80 21.23 6.89 -30.64
N PRO A 81 21.82 8.10 -30.72
CA PRO A 81 21.32 9.12 -31.62
C PRO A 81 21.40 8.59 -33.06
N SER A 82 20.31 8.73 -33.82
CA SER A 82 20.26 8.36 -35.24
C SER A 82 21.41 9.06 -35.97
N ARG A 83 22.30 8.27 -36.59
CA ARG A 83 23.49 8.81 -37.27
C ARG A 83 23.19 9.47 -38.61
N ASP A 84 21.99 9.30 -39.15
CA ASP A 84 21.57 9.87 -40.44
C ASP A 84 20.38 10.84 -40.27
N PRO A 85 20.53 12.13 -40.66
CA PRO A 85 19.44 13.11 -40.65
C PRO A 85 18.39 12.87 -41.74
N GLU A 86 18.72 12.09 -42.78
CA GLU A 86 17.88 11.88 -43.97
C GLU A 86 17.05 10.59 -43.95
N ASP A 87 17.32 9.66 -43.03
CA ASP A 87 16.52 8.43 -42.85
C ASP A 87 16.39 8.08 -41.36
N PRO A 88 15.31 8.52 -40.68
CA PRO A 88 15.11 8.31 -39.25
C PRO A 88 14.59 6.89 -39.01
N ALA A 89 15.36 5.87 -39.40
CA ALA A 89 15.08 4.52 -38.97
C ALA A 89 15.27 4.45 -37.45
N PRO A 90 14.26 4.00 -36.67
CA PRO A 90 14.38 3.89 -35.22
C PRO A 90 15.49 2.88 -34.90
N CYS A 91 16.65 3.39 -34.49
CA CYS A 91 17.73 2.55 -33.98
C CYS A 91 17.25 1.98 -32.65
N PRO A 92 17.13 0.65 -32.49
CA PRO A 92 16.73 0.07 -31.22
C PRO A 92 17.81 0.40 -30.19
N GLY A 93 17.44 1.18 -29.17
CA GLY A 93 18.34 1.48 -28.06
C GLY A 93 18.89 0.19 -27.44
N CYS A 94 20.15 0.20 -27.04
CA CYS A 94 20.77 -0.97 -26.43
C CYS A 94 20.36 -1.06 -24.95
N VAL A 95 19.77 -2.19 -24.56
CA VAL A 95 19.43 -2.49 -23.16
C VAL A 95 20.35 -3.59 -22.66
N ALA A 96 21.02 -3.36 -21.52
CA ALA A 96 21.95 -4.32 -20.93
C ALA A 96 21.64 -4.55 -19.44
N PRO A 97 21.60 -5.82 -18.96
CA PRO A 97 21.54 -6.11 -17.54
C PRO A 97 22.90 -5.82 -16.89
N LEU A 98 22.90 -5.16 -15.75
CA LEU A 98 24.09 -4.68 -15.05
C LEU A 98 24.34 -5.41 -13.72
N ALA A 99 23.29 -5.83 -13.04
CA ALA A 99 23.37 -6.63 -11.81
C ALA A 99 22.03 -7.26 -11.47
N GLU A 100 22.10 -8.35 -10.72
CA GLU A 100 20.94 -9.09 -10.22
C GLU A 100 21.00 -9.25 -8.71
N HIS A 101 19.86 -9.09 -8.06
CA HIS A 101 19.71 -9.22 -6.62
C HIS A 101 18.44 -9.98 -6.27
N ARG A 102 18.48 -10.76 -5.20
CA ARG A 102 17.29 -11.41 -4.64
C ARG A 102 16.52 -10.42 -3.78
N PHE A 103 15.21 -10.36 -3.96
CA PHE A 103 14.33 -9.46 -3.23
C PHE A 103 13.07 -10.20 -2.78
N SER A 104 12.69 -10.06 -1.52
CA SER A 104 11.57 -10.80 -0.94
C SER A 104 10.29 -9.97 -0.89
N PHE A 105 9.23 -10.45 -1.53
CA PHE A 105 7.88 -9.98 -1.25
C PHE A 105 7.32 -10.76 -0.05
N VAL A 106 6.88 -10.03 0.97
CA VAL A 106 6.44 -10.63 2.24
C VAL A 106 5.04 -10.15 2.61
N GLN A 107 4.31 -11.01 3.30
CA GLN A 107 3.10 -10.63 4.01
C GLN A 107 3.54 -9.89 5.27
N ASP A 108 3.13 -8.63 5.39
CA ASP A 108 3.44 -7.81 6.55
C ASP A 108 2.24 -7.79 7.51
N LEU A 109 2.49 -7.30 8.72
CA LEU A 109 1.47 -7.20 9.76
C LEU A 109 0.27 -6.36 9.32
N ALA A 110 0.46 -5.37 8.44
CA ALA A 110 -0.64 -4.57 7.91
C ALA A 110 -1.59 -5.39 7.02
N PHE A 111 -1.06 -6.31 6.22
CA PHE A 111 -1.87 -7.22 5.43
C PHE A 111 -2.62 -8.24 6.30
N ASP A 112 -1.98 -8.81 7.32
CA ASP A 112 -2.65 -9.67 8.31
C ASP A 112 -3.78 -8.93 9.02
N MET A 113 -3.53 -7.69 9.44
CA MET A 113 -4.53 -6.83 10.04
C MET A 113 -5.68 -6.53 9.07
N ALA A 114 -5.39 -6.25 7.80
CA ALA A 114 -6.42 -6.01 6.78
C ALA A 114 -7.32 -7.24 6.59
N GLN A 115 -6.73 -8.43 6.49
CA GLN A 115 -7.48 -9.69 6.39
C GLN A 115 -8.35 -9.92 7.62
N PHE A 116 -7.80 -9.71 8.81
CA PHE A 116 -8.55 -9.82 10.06
C PHE A 116 -9.74 -8.84 10.08
N LEU A 117 -9.52 -7.55 9.81
CA LEU A 117 -10.58 -6.54 9.81
C LEU A 117 -11.67 -6.83 8.77
N VAL A 118 -11.31 -7.29 7.58
CA VAL A 118 -12.30 -7.69 6.57
C VAL A 118 -13.11 -8.90 7.03
N SER A 119 -12.49 -9.85 7.73
CA SER A 119 -13.18 -11.03 8.27
C SER A 119 -14.14 -10.71 9.43
N THR A 120 -13.97 -9.56 10.11
CA THR A 120 -14.80 -9.16 11.25
C THR A 120 -16.00 -8.31 10.87
N ALA A 121 -16.08 -7.83 9.63
CA ALA A 121 -17.19 -7.00 9.15
C ALA A 121 -18.56 -7.68 9.37
N GLY A 122 -19.49 -6.96 10.00
CA GLY A 122 -20.84 -7.44 10.33
C GLY A 122 -20.95 -8.41 11.50
N ARG A 123 -19.85 -8.69 12.23
CA ARG A 123 -19.87 -9.53 13.44
C ARG A 123 -19.96 -8.65 14.68
N ALA A 124 -20.98 -8.86 15.51
CA ALA A 124 -21.24 -8.05 16.71
C ALA A 124 -20.09 -8.07 17.75
N ASP A 125 -19.27 -9.11 17.75
CA ASP A 125 -18.13 -9.35 18.65
C ASP A 125 -16.77 -9.29 17.94
N GLY A 126 -16.74 -9.14 16.61
CA GLY A 126 -15.53 -9.32 15.82
C GLY A 126 -14.43 -8.29 16.11
N LEU A 127 -14.79 -7.12 16.60
CA LEU A 127 -13.86 -6.02 16.91
C LEU A 127 -13.60 -5.84 18.41
N ASP A 128 -14.24 -6.63 19.29
CA ASP A 128 -14.12 -6.47 20.75
C ASP A 128 -12.65 -6.60 21.20
N GLY A 129 -11.89 -7.52 20.61
CA GLY A 129 -10.44 -7.65 20.87
C GLY A 129 -9.61 -6.43 20.41
N ALA A 130 -10.01 -5.77 19.32
CA ALA A 130 -9.34 -4.56 18.84
C ALA A 130 -9.64 -3.32 19.72
N LEU A 131 -10.80 -3.34 20.40
CA LEU A 131 -11.19 -2.32 21.38
C LEU A 131 -10.42 -2.42 22.70
N LEU A 132 -9.93 -3.61 23.09
CA LEU A 132 -9.12 -3.76 24.30
C LEU A 132 -7.82 -2.95 24.26
N LEU A 133 -7.31 -2.66 23.05
CA LEU A 133 -6.10 -1.88 22.85
C LEU A 133 -6.36 -0.36 22.78
N ASP A 134 -7.59 0.08 23.00
CA ASP A 134 -8.03 1.48 22.82
C ASP A 134 -7.39 2.44 23.84
N GLU A 135 -6.94 1.90 24.97
CA GLU A 135 -6.24 2.66 26.02
C GLU A 135 -4.75 2.87 25.73
N CYS A 136 -4.20 2.21 24.70
CA CYS A 136 -2.80 2.37 24.33
C CYS A 136 -2.57 3.73 23.65
N GLN A 137 -1.70 4.56 24.24
CA GLN A 137 -1.20 5.78 23.62
C GLN A 137 -0.19 5.41 22.52
N ILE A 138 -0.68 5.25 21.31
CA ILE A 138 0.17 5.03 20.13
C ILE A 138 0.65 6.41 19.64
N PRO A 139 1.96 6.62 19.44
CA PRO A 139 2.49 7.85 18.88
C PRO A 139 1.83 8.20 17.54
N VAL A 140 1.61 9.50 17.29
CA VAL A 140 0.92 9.97 16.08
C VAL A 140 1.58 9.44 14.79
N GLN A 141 2.91 9.44 14.74
CA GLN A 141 3.67 8.95 13.59
C GLN A 141 3.45 7.45 13.34
N GLU A 142 3.26 6.67 14.40
CA GLU A 142 2.94 5.24 14.27
C GLU A 142 1.50 5.03 13.79
N CYS A 143 0.55 5.84 14.27
CA CYS A 143 -0.81 5.85 13.75
C CYS A 143 -0.88 6.24 12.27
N GLU A 144 -0.13 7.26 11.84
CA GLU A 144 -0.06 7.69 10.44
C GLU A 144 0.54 6.60 9.55
N ARG A 145 1.62 5.96 10.00
CA ARG A 145 2.24 4.84 9.29
C ARG A 145 1.31 3.62 9.22
N LEU A 146 0.60 3.33 10.30
CA LEU A 146 -0.41 2.28 10.33
C LEU A 146 -1.55 2.59 9.36
N ASP A 147 -2.10 3.81 9.36
CA ASP A 147 -3.17 4.24 8.46
C ASP A 147 -2.75 4.11 6.99
N GLU A 148 -1.52 4.49 6.66
CA GLU A 148 -0.96 4.32 5.32
C GLU A 148 -0.84 2.85 4.92
N ASN A 149 -0.13 2.04 5.71
CA ASN A 149 0.13 0.65 5.38
C ASN A 149 -1.17 -0.18 5.35
N LEU A 150 -2.06 0.04 6.32
CA LEU A 150 -3.34 -0.67 6.40
C LEU A 150 -4.28 -0.27 5.26
N ALA A 151 -4.34 1.02 4.91
CA ALA A 151 -5.12 1.44 3.74
C ALA A 151 -4.58 0.80 2.46
N LEU A 152 -3.26 0.77 2.27
CA LEU A 152 -2.64 0.12 1.10
C LEU A 152 -2.94 -1.37 1.06
N ALA A 153 -2.80 -2.08 2.18
CA ALA A 153 -3.15 -3.49 2.29
C ALA A 153 -4.62 -3.74 1.93
N LEU A 154 -5.55 -2.93 2.43
CA LEU A 154 -6.97 -3.02 2.11
C LEU A 154 -7.28 -2.82 0.61
N HIS A 155 -6.56 -1.92 -0.08
CA HIS A 155 -6.74 -1.71 -1.53
C HIS A 155 -6.26 -2.91 -2.36
N HIS A 156 -5.26 -3.66 -1.88
CA HIS A 156 -4.72 -4.82 -2.59
C HIS A 156 -5.34 -6.14 -2.14
N LEU A 157 -6.17 -6.11 -1.09
CA LEU A 157 -6.87 -7.29 -0.61
C LEU A 157 -8.06 -7.62 -1.51
N VAL A 158 -8.16 -8.87 -1.94
CA VAL A 158 -9.35 -9.38 -2.62
C VAL A 158 -10.47 -9.58 -1.59
N LEU A 159 -11.46 -8.69 -1.62
CA LEU A 159 -12.62 -8.79 -0.73
C LEU A 159 -13.48 -10.01 -1.08
N PRO A 160 -14.04 -10.74 -0.09
CA PRO A 160 -14.93 -11.87 -0.36
C PRO A 160 -16.15 -11.46 -1.22
N PRO A 161 -16.66 -12.37 -2.08
CA PRO A 161 -17.85 -12.07 -2.87
C PRO A 161 -19.05 -11.66 -2.00
N GLY A 162 -19.67 -10.53 -2.31
CA GLY A 162 -20.80 -10.00 -1.54
C GLY A 162 -20.42 -9.43 -0.16
N TRP A 163 -19.13 -9.16 0.08
CA TRP A 163 -18.68 -8.47 1.28
C TRP A 163 -19.26 -7.05 1.37
N SER A 164 -19.65 -6.66 2.58
CA SER A 164 -20.08 -5.31 2.91
C SER A 164 -19.61 -4.95 4.31
N LEU A 165 -19.57 -3.67 4.65
CA LEU A 165 -19.29 -3.19 6.01
C LEU A 165 -20.27 -3.74 7.05
N MET A 166 -21.47 -4.11 6.60
CA MET A 166 -22.53 -4.71 7.42
C MET A 166 -22.48 -6.25 7.42
N GLY A 167 -21.46 -6.85 6.80
CA GLY A 167 -21.31 -8.31 6.64
C GLY A 167 -21.81 -8.84 5.29
N SER A 168 -21.50 -10.11 5.00
CA SER A 168 -21.97 -10.80 3.80
C SER A 168 -23.28 -11.55 4.11
N LYS A 169 -24.39 -11.08 3.53
CA LYS A 169 -25.79 -11.58 3.65
C LYS A 169 -26.55 -11.10 4.89
N GLN A 170 -27.75 -10.57 4.60
CA GLN A 170 -28.88 -10.23 5.46
C GLN A 170 -28.80 -10.79 6.89
N ALA A 171 -27.99 -10.16 7.74
CA ALA A 171 -28.27 -10.22 9.15
C ALA A 171 -29.54 -9.40 9.34
N ASN A 172 -30.64 -10.05 9.73
CA ASN A 172 -31.92 -9.42 10.08
C ASN A 172 -31.83 -8.47 11.29
N SER A 173 -30.63 -8.01 11.64
CA SER A 173 -30.28 -7.12 12.75
C SER A 173 -29.92 -5.71 12.23
N THR A 174 -30.65 -5.21 11.23
CA THR A 174 -30.59 -3.80 10.84
C THR A 174 -31.14 -2.95 11.97
N GLY A 175 -30.33 -2.69 13.00
CA GLY A 175 -30.70 -1.84 14.12
C GLY A 175 -29.99 -2.13 15.44
N ASP A 176 -29.38 -3.31 15.61
CA ASP A 176 -28.73 -3.62 16.89
C ASP A 176 -27.39 -2.88 17.02
N PRO A 177 -27.10 -2.27 18.18
CA PRO A 177 -25.83 -1.60 18.40
C PRO A 177 -24.64 -2.55 18.25
N GLN A 178 -23.71 -2.22 17.37
CA GLN A 178 -22.49 -3.01 17.14
C GLN A 178 -21.33 -2.13 16.71
N GLU A 179 -20.12 -2.49 17.14
CA GLU A 179 -18.91 -1.84 16.66
C GLU A 179 -18.70 -2.21 15.18
N THR A 180 -18.46 -1.20 14.33
CA THR A 180 -18.18 -1.40 12.90
C THR A 180 -16.76 -0.97 12.56
N LEU A 181 -16.28 -1.33 11.38
CA LEU A 181 -14.96 -0.88 10.92
C LEU A 181 -14.84 0.65 10.83
N LEU A 182 -15.95 1.39 10.63
CA LEU A 182 -15.94 2.85 10.67
C LEU A 182 -15.77 3.39 12.09
N HIS A 183 -16.34 2.74 13.11
CA HIS A 183 -16.08 3.11 14.51
C HIS A 183 -14.61 2.85 14.86
N PHE A 184 -14.08 1.68 14.46
CA PHE A 184 -12.67 1.35 14.65
C PHE A 184 -11.74 2.40 14.02
N SER A 185 -11.95 2.77 12.75
CA SER A 185 -11.11 3.76 12.08
C SER A 185 -11.26 5.16 12.66
N ALA A 186 -12.48 5.55 13.05
CA ALA A 186 -12.77 6.82 13.72
C ALA A 186 -12.04 6.94 15.07
N ARG A 187 -12.07 5.88 15.87
CA ARG A 187 -11.45 5.83 17.20
C ARG A 187 -9.93 6.02 17.15
N ARG A 188 -9.31 5.46 16.12
CA ARG A 188 -7.86 5.44 15.92
C ARG A 188 -7.31 6.57 15.06
N GLY A 189 -8.16 7.45 14.52
CA GLY A 189 -7.67 8.54 13.67
C GLY A 189 -7.29 8.13 12.25
N LEU A 190 -7.71 6.94 11.78
CA LEU A 190 -7.25 6.33 10.52
C LEU A 190 -8.00 6.92 9.31
N SER A 191 -7.50 8.04 8.81
CA SER A 191 -8.13 8.83 7.74
C SER A 191 -8.15 8.14 6.38
N ARG A 192 -7.06 7.49 5.98
CA ARG A 192 -6.94 6.80 4.69
C ARG A 192 -7.78 5.53 4.69
N VAL A 193 -7.76 4.77 5.79
CA VAL A 193 -8.64 3.61 5.98
C VAL A 193 -10.10 4.03 5.93
N THR A 194 -10.49 5.10 6.65
CA THR A 194 -11.88 5.60 6.62
C THR A 194 -12.35 5.93 5.20
N ARG A 195 -11.51 6.60 4.39
CA ARG A 195 -11.85 6.89 2.98
C ARG A 195 -12.04 5.63 2.14
N PHE A 196 -11.23 4.60 2.38
CA PHE A 196 -11.42 3.31 1.70
C PHE A 196 -12.76 2.69 2.09
N LEU A 197 -13.06 2.62 3.40
CA LEU A 197 -14.29 2.03 3.93
C LEU A 197 -15.55 2.75 3.43
N LEU A 198 -15.53 4.08 3.35
CA LEU A 198 -16.67 4.88 2.85
C LEU A 198 -17.04 4.60 1.38
N ARG A 199 -16.14 3.98 0.61
CA ARG A 199 -16.41 3.56 -0.78
C ARG A 199 -16.98 2.14 -0.89
N GLN A 200 -17.07 1.42 0.24
CA GLN A 200 -17.51 0.03 0.25
C GLN A 200 -19.03 -0.09 0.40
N PRO A 201 -19.61 -1.22 -0.03
CA PRO A 201 -21.02 -1.53 0.24
C PRO A 201 -21.31 -1.51 1.75
N GLY A 202 -22.48 -0.99 2.14
CA GLY A 202 -22.89 -0.90 3.56
C GLY A 202 -22.34 0.32 4.32
N ALA A 203 -21.55 1.20 3.69
CA ALA A 203 -20.98 2.36 4.36
C ALA A 203 -22.04 3.34 4.89
N ARG A 204 -23.11 3.57 4.13
CA ARG A 204 -24.16 4.53 4.50
C ARG A 204 -24.95 4.08 5.72
N GLU A 205 -25.14 2.79 5.85
CA GLU A 205 -25.77 2.12 6.98
C GLU A 205 -24.84 2.17 8.19
N ALA A 206 -23.58 1.79 8.00
CA ALA A 206 -22.56 1.79 9.05
C ALA A 206 -22.30 3.20 9.63
N LEU A 207 -22.48 4.27 8.85
CA LEU A 207 -22.37 5.66 9.30
C LEU A 207 -23.44 6.06 10.33
N ARG A 208 -24.64 5.47 10.24
CA ARG A 208 -25.79 5.80 11.11
C ARG A 208 -25.92 4.85 12.29
N LEU A 209 -25.27 3.70 12.20
CA LEU A 209 -25.29 2.69 13.25
C LEU A 209 -24.54 3.20 14.48
N VAL A 210 -25.11 2.97 15.65
CA VAL A 210 -24.43 3.22 16.92
C VAL A 210 -23.69 1.96 17.38
N ASN A 211 -22.55 2.14 18.02
CA ASN A 211 -21.87 1.03 18.68
C ASN A 211 -22.53 0.67 20.03
N LYS A 212 -21.96 -0.32 20.73
CA LYS A 212 -22.43 -0.79 22.06
C LYS A 212 -22.43 0.32 23.12
N GLU A 213 -21.65 1.38 22.93
CA GLU A 213 -21.59 2.56 23.81
C GLU A 213 -22.64 3.63 23.43
N GLY A 214 -23.41 3.42 22.36
CA GLY A 214 -24.42 4.35 21.86
C GLY A 214 -23.89 5.46 20.96
N HIS A 215 -22.65 5.36 20.48
CA HIS A 215 -22.00 6.38 19.65
C HIS A 215 -21.98 5.99 18.18
N THR A 216 -22.22 6.95 17.28
CA THR A 216 -21.96 6.78 15.84
C THR A 216 -20.47 6.91 15.54
N PRO A 217 -19.97 6.51 14.35
CA PRO A 217 -18.57 6.70 14.00
C PRO A 217 -18.11 8.16 14.09
N ALA A 218 -18.96 9.11 13.68
CA ALA A 218 -18.67 10.53 13.81
C ALA A 218 -18.58 11.01 15.27
N ALA A 219 -19.44 10.50 16.15
CA ALA A 219 -19.39 10.79 17.58
C ALA A 219 -18.11 10.24 18.22
N VAL A 220 -17.71 9.01 17.86
CA VAL A 220 -16.44 8.40 18.31
C VAL A 220 -15.23 9.24 17.86
N ALA A 221 -15.18 9.69 16.60
CA ALA A 221 -14.12 10.56 16.12
C ALA A 221 -14.03 11.87 16.94
N THR A 222 -15.18 12.48 17.24
CA THR A 222 -15.28 13.69 18.07
C THR A 222 -14.73 13.46 19.48
N GLN A 223 -15.17 12.38 20.14
CA GLN A 223 -14.73 12.05 21.51
C GLN A 223 -13.21 11.82 21.60
N ARG A 224 -12.59 11.39 20.49
CA ARG A 224 -11.15 11.15 20.38
C ARG A 224 -10.35 12.33 19.82
N GLY A 225 -11.01 13.46 19.53
CA GLY A 225 -10.35 14.68 19.03
C GLY A 225 -9.99 14.64 17.55
N HIS A 226 -10.51 13.69 16.77
CA HIS A 226 -10.23 13.53 15.34
C HIS A 226 -11.21 14.35 14.48
N GLU A 227 -11.17 15.68 14.59
CA GLU A 227 -12.12 16.59 13.94
C GLU A 227 -12.19 16.44 12.41
N HIS A 228 -11.05 16.23 11.75
CA HIS A 228 -11.00 16.00 10.30
C HIS A 228 -11.76 14.74 9.88
N LEU A 229 -11.72 13.69 10.72
CA LEU A 229 -12.47 12.47 10.49
C LEU A 229 -13.95 12.63 10.77
N ARG A 230 -14.32 13.39 11.81
CA ARG A 230 -15.72 13.75 12.07
C ARG A 230 -16.33 14.38 10.82
N GLU A 231 -15.68 15.38 10.24
CA GLU A 231 -16.16 16.02 9.00
C GLU A 231 -16.31 15.03 7.85
N LEU A 232 -15.37 14.10 7.69
CA LEU A 232 -15.44 13.06 6.66
C LEU A 232 -16.61 12.09 6.88
N LEU A 233 -16.91 11.76 8.14
CA LEU A 233 -17.96 10.81 8.55
C LEU A 233 -19.35 11.45 8.62
N THR A 234 -19.45 12.77 8.65
CA THR A 234 -20.73 13.50 8.64
C THR A 234 -21.24 13.88 7.24
N LYS A 235 -20.46 13.60 6.19
CA LYS A 235 -20.80 13.87 4.79
C LYS A 235 -21.56 12.70 4.17
#